data_AF-A0A510PL44-F1
#
_entry.id   AF-A0A510PL44-F1
#
_cell.length_a   1.000
_cell.length_b   1.000
_cell.length_c   1.000
_cell.angle_alpha   90.00
_cell.angle_beta   90.00
_cell.angle_gamma   90.00
#
_symmetry.space_group_name_H-M   'P 1'
#
loop_
_entity.id
_entity.type
_entity.pdbx_description
1 polymer ?
#
loop_
_entity_poly.entity_id
_entity_poly.type
_entity_poly.pdbx_seq_one_letter_code
_entity_poly.pdbx_strand_id
1 'polypeptide(L)'
;MIIYCDNCGHQWEADQVMKSLASARKQQGQHRLDIDVYLCPIDKNKYSFAINKNGGVGAFYEFESDPYLSGCYESIEEALEAGIKEALL
;
A
#
# COMPACT_ATOMS: atom_id res chain seq x y z
N MET A 1 7.10 14.67 -3.97
CA MET A 1 6.31 15.22 -2.83
C MET A 1 7.09 14.93 -1.56
N ILE A 2 7.37 15.93 -0.74
CA ILE A 2 8.20 15.73 0.46
C ILE A 2 7.33 15.18 1.60
N ILE A 3 7.66 13.99 2.09
CA ILE A 3 7.02 13.38 3.26
C ILE A 3 7.84 13.72 4.50
N TYR A 4 7.13 13.98 5.60
CA TYR A 4 7.68 14.30 6.90
C TYR A 4 7.31 13.22 7.91
N CYS A 5 8.29 12.73 8.68
CA CYS A 5 8.02 11.89 9.83
C CYS A 5 7.83 12.75 11.09
N ASP A 6 6.63 12.73 11.66
CA ASP A 6 6.30 13.49 12.88
C ASP A 6 7.07 13.03 14.12
N ASN A 7 7.56 11.79 14.13
CA ASN A 7 8.31 11.23 15.26
C ASN A 7 9.77 11.68 15.30
N CYS A 8 10.48 11.59 14.17
CA CYS A 8 11.92 11.86 14.11
C CYS A 8 12.30 13.13 13.33
N GLY A 9 11.32 13.80 12.72
CA GLY A 9 11.52 15.01 11.91
C GLY A 9 12.23 14.77 10.57
N HIS A 10 12.46 13.51 10.20
CA HIS A 10 13.10 13.17 8.94
C HIS A 10 12.20 13.51 7.76
N GLN A 11 12.82 14.03 6.69
CA GLN A 11 12.15 14.41 5.45
C GLN A 11 12.74 13.62 4.29
N TRP A 12 11.89 13.09 3.43
CA TRP A 12 12.32 12.45 2.19
C TRP A 12 11.37 12.80 1.06
N GLU A 13 11.91 12.81 -0.16
CA GLU A 13 11.10 13.02 -1.35
C GLU A 13 10.48 11.70 -1.79
N ALA A 14 9.16 11.62 -1.70
CA ALA A 14 8.37 10.50 -2.19
C ALA A 14 7.77 10.85 -3.54
N ASP A 15 7.95 9.92 -4.48
CA ASP A 15 7.38 10.00 -5.83
C ASP A 15 5.97 9.38 -5.93
N GLN A 16 5.47 8.80 -4.84
CA GLN A 16 4.19 8.10 -4.82
C GLN A 16 3.02 8.95 -4.31
N VAL A 17 1.83 8.55 -4.74
CA VAL A 17 0.55 9.13 -4.34
C VAL A 17 0.29 8.77 -2.86
N MET A 18 0.07 9.77 -1.99
CA MET A 18 -0.27 9.49 -0.57
C MET A 18 -1.61 8.76 -0.41
N LYS A 19 -2.49 8.94 -1.38
CA LYS A 19 -3.81 8.34 -1.40
C LYS A 19 -3.80 7.18 -2.36
N SER A 20 -4.37 6.05 -1.92
CA SER A 20 -4.59 4.90 -2.78
C SER A 20 -5.43 5.29 -4.01
N LEU A 21 -5.11 4.68 -5.14
CA LEU A 21 -5.86 4.83 -6.39
C LEU A 21 -7.18 4.05 -6.33
N ALA A 22 -7.15 2.90 -5.66
CA ALA A 22 -8.31 2.10 -5.34
C ALA A 22 -8.10 1.40 -3.99
N SER A 23 -9.21 1.06 -3.33
CA SER A 23 -9.17 0.33 -2.07
C SER A 23 -10.30 -0.69 -2.00
N ALA A 24 -10.04 -1.83 -1.37
CA ALA A 24 -11.04 -2.83 -1.03
C ALA A 24 -10.91 -3.22 0.43
N ARG A 25 -12.04 -3.51 1.08
CA ARG A 25 -12.06 -4.04 2.44
C ARG A 25 -12.55 -5.48 2.44
N LYS A 26 -11.82 -6.36 3.11
CA LYS A 26 -12.15 -7.77 3.31
C LYS A 26 -12.12 -8.12 4.79
N GLN A 27 -12.81 -9.19 5.14
CA GLN A 27 -12.83 -9.72 6.50
C GLN A 27 -12.25 -11.13 6.47
N GLN A 28 -11.21 -11.37 7.26
CA GLN A 28 -10.59 -12.69 7.43
C GLN A 28 -10.71 -13.07 8.90
N GLY A 29 -11.71 -13.89 9.21
CA GLY A 29 -12.08 -14.20 10.60
C GLY A 29 -12.51 -12.95 11.38
N GLN A 30 -11.81 -12.65 12.48
CA GLN A 30 -12.05 -11.45 13.30
C GLN A 30 -11.28 -10.22 12.80
N HIS A 31 -10.36 -10.38 11.84
CA HIS A 31 -9.52 -9.29 11.32
C HIS A 31 -10.18 -8.59 10.13
N ARG A 32 -10.03 -7.27 10.08
CA ARG A 32 -10.38 -6.44 8.93
C ARG A 32 -9.13 -6.17 8.12
N LEU A 33 -9.16 -6.56 6.85
CA LEU A 33 -8.07 -6.34 5.91
C LEU A 33 -8.49 -5.23 4.95
N ASP A 34 -7.73 -4.15 4.92
CA ASP A 34 -7.82 -3.11 3.90
C ASP A 34 -6.74 -3.40 2.85
N ILE A 35 -7.14 -3.45 1.59
CA ILE A 35 -6.26 -3.65 0.43
C ILE A 35 -6.26 -2.34 -0.34
N ASP A 36 -5.09 -1.75 -0.54
CA ASP A 36 -4.92 -0.43 -1.16
C ASP A 36 -4.01 -0.54 -2.38
N VAL A 37 -4.38 0.10 -3.49
CA VAL A 37 -3.60 0.08 -4.74
C VAL A 37 -2.85 1.40 -4.93
N TYR A 38 -1.59 1.30 -5.33
CA TYR A 38 -0.68 2.41 -5.58
C TYR A 38 0.04 2.21 -6.93
N LEU A 39 0.80 3.22 -7.35
CA LEU A 39 1.75 3.07 -8.45
C LEU A 39 2.90 2.13 -8.03
N CYS A 40 3.36 1.28 -8.93
CA CYS A 40 4.50 0.43 -8.65
C CYS A 40 5.76 1.29 -8.46
N PRO A 41 6.55 1.05 -7.39
CA PRO A 41 7.76 1.83 -7.11
C PRO A 41 8.87 1.58 -8.15
N ILE A 42 8.85 0.43 -8.84
CA ILE A 42 9.84 0.03 -9.85
C ILE A 42 9.47 0.56 -11.25
N ASP A 43 8.16 0.59 -11.58
CA ASP A 43 7.65 1.08 -12.86
C ASP A 43 6.42 1.96 -12.64
N LYS A 44 6.57 3.27 -12.86
CA LYS A 44 5.52 4.27 -12.64
C LYS A 44 4.33 4.15 -13.60
N ASN A 45 4.41 3.33 -14.66
CA ASN A 45 3.29 3.04 -15.55
C ASN A 45 2.44 1.85 -15.09
N LYS A 46 2.85 1.19 -14.01
CA LYS A 46 2.23 -0.02 -13.47
C LYS A 46 1.73 0.21 -12.05
N TYR A 47 1.01 -0.78 -11.55
CA TYR A 47 0.31 -0.73 -10.27
C TYR A 47 0.81 -1.80 -9.30
N SER A 48 0.64 -1.56 -8.02
CA SER A 48 1.01 -2.45 -6.93
C SER A 48 -0.01 -2.33 -5.81
N PHE A 49 -0.08 -3.29 -4.89
CA PHE A 49 -1.03 -3.25 -3.78
C PHE A 49 -0.35 -3.40 -2.43
N ALA A 50 -0.99 -2.89 -1.39
CA ALA A 50 -0.65 -3.10 0.02
C ALA A 50 -1.83 -3.72 0.77
N ILE A 51 -1.54 -4.58 1.76
CA ILE A 51 -2.55 -5.19 2.63
C ILE A 51 -2.33 -4.74 4.08
N ASN A 52 -3.31 -4.06 4.64
CA ASN A 52 -3.33 -3.49 5.97
C ASN A 52 -4.32 -4.26 6.87
N LYS A 53 -3.86 -4.87 7.96
CA LYS A 53 -4.70 -5.77 8.78
C LYS A 53 -5.50 -5.11 9.91
N ASN A 54 -5.39 -3.79 10.09
CA ASN A 54 -5.89 -3.09 11.30
C ASN A 54 -6.56 -1.73 11.06
N GLY A 55 -7.20 -1.49 9.91
CA GLY A 55 -8.18 -0.39 9.80
C GLY A 55 -7.61 1.03 9.83
N GLY A 56 -6.30 1.21 9.73
CA GLY A 56 -5.68 2.52 9.72
C GLY A 56 -4.32 2.51 9.06
N VAL A 57 -4.07 3.56 8.28
CA VAL A 57 -2.74 4.07 7.93
C VAL A 57 -2.09 4.64 9.22
N GLY A 58 -2.04 3.82 10.27
CA GLY A 58 -1.83 4.23 11.67
C GLY A 58 -0.69 3.48 12.35
N ALA A 59 0.23 2.90 11.59
CA ALA A 59 1.48 2.35 12.09
C ALA A 59 2.59 2.60 11.05
N PHE A 60 2.85 3.88 10.77
CA PHE A 60 4.12 4.29 10.17
C PHE A 60 5.22 4.11 11.23
N TYR A 61 5.72 2.89 11.33
CA TYR A 61 7.08 2.63 11.80
C TYR A 61 7.90 2.40 10.53
N GLU A 62 8.56 3.45 10.03
CA GLU A 62 10.00 3.63 10.26
C GLU A 62 10.90 2.62 9.50
N PHE A 63 10.74 2.30 8.20
CA PHE A 63 11.84 1.57 7.50
C PHE A 63 12.11 1.95 6.04
N GLU A 64 13.42 2.11 5.79
CA GLU A 64 14.20 2.45 4.58
C GLU A 64 14.21 1.39 3.46
N SER A 65 13.51 0.27 3.62
CA SER A 65 13.53 -0.83 2.65
C SER A 65 12.13 -1.39 2.48
N ASP A 66 11.45 -0.87 1.46
CA ASP A 66 10.10 -1.17 0.95
C ASP A 66 9.64 -2.63 1.13
N PRO A 67 8.65 -2.91 2.02
CA PRO A 67 8.05 -4.23 2.12
C PRO A 67 6.51 -4.23 2.09
N TYR A 68 5.87 -3.22 1.50
CA TYR A 68 4.40 -3.14 1.53
C TYR A 68 3.71 -3.06 0.17
N LEU A 69 4.44 -2.78 -0.91
CA LEU A 69 3.89 -2.81 -2.26
C LEU A 69 4.25 -4.12 -2.95
N SER A 70 3.26 -5.01 -2.99
CA SER A 70 3.37 -6.33 -3.59
C SER A 70 2.98 -6.29 -5.05
N GLY A 71 3.87 -6.83 -5.89
CA GLY A 71 3.63 -7.05 -7.31
C GLY A 71 3.70 -5.79 -8.18
N CYS A 72 3.60 -6.02 -9.48
CA CYS A 72 3.70 -5.00 -10.52
C CYS A 72 2.75 -5.41 -11.65
N TYR A 73 1.60 -4.74 -11.73
CA TYR A 73 0.45 -5.13 -12.54
C TYR A 73 0.13 -4.07 -13.58
N GLU A 74 -0.49 -4.47 -14.69
CA GLU A 74 -0.76 -3.56 -15.81
C GLU A 74 -1.97 -2.67 -15.57
N SER A 75 -2.83 -3.02 -14.61
CA SER A 75 -4.04 -2.27 -14.28
C SER A 75 -4.30 -2.20 -12.77
N ILE A 76 -5.10 -1.21 -12.38
CA ILE A 76 -5.58 -1.05 -11.00
C ILE A 76 -6.42 -2.27 -10.58
N GLU A 77 -7.28 -2.75 -11.48
CA GLU A 77 -8.15 -3.90 -11.28
C GLU A 77 -7.34 -5.17 -10.99
N GLU A 78 -6.31 -5.43 -11.80
CA GLU A 78 -5.44 -6.60 -11.64
C GLU A 78 -4.68 -6.55 -10.31
N ALA A 79 -4.13 -5.38 -9.94
CA ALA A 79 -3.47 -5.19 -8.65
C ALA A 79 -4.44 -5.42 -7.47
N LEU A 80 -5.67 -4.92 -7.57
CA LEU A 80 -6.68 -5.08 -6.54
C LEU A 80 -7.15 -6.52 -6.39
N GLU A 81 -7.37 -7.23 -7.49
CA GLU A 81 -7.72 -8.65 -7.49
C GLU A 81 -6.61 -9.51 -6.89
N ALA A 82 -5.36 -9.24 -7.27
CA ALA A 82 -4.20 -9.91 -6.69
C ALA A 82 -4.11 -9.66 -5.18
N GLY A 83 -4.29 -8.41 -4.74
CA GLY A 83 -4.27 -8.07 -3.32
C GLY A 83 -5.41 -8.69 -2.52
N ILE A 84 -6.61 -8.78 -3.08
CA ILE A 84 -7.74 -9.50 -2.45
C ILE A 84 -7.44 -10.98 -2.32
N LYS A 85 -6.88 -11.60 -3.37
CA LYS A 85 -6.52 -13.02 -3.35
C LYS A 85 -5.48 -13.29 -2.28
N GLU A 86 -4.42 -12.49 -2.23
CA GLU A 86 -3.35 -12.63 -1.24
C GLU A 86 -3.83 -12.37 0.19
N ALA A 87 -4.74 -11.41 0.39
CA ALA A 87 -5.34 -11.12 1.69
C ALA A 87 -6.19 -12.28 2.24
N LEU A 88 -6.68 -13.19 1.39
CA LEU A 88 -7.55 -14.30 1.78
C LEU A 88 -6.83 -15.64 1.87
N LEU A 89 -5.55 -15.71 1.48
CA LEU A 89 -4.68 -16.87 1.71
C LEU A 89 -4.36 -17.02 3.20
#